data_AF-A0A0C1LJY0-F1
#
_entry.id   AF-A0A0C1LJY0-F1
#
_cell.length_a   1.000
_cell.length_b   1.000
_cell.length_c   1.000
_cell.angle_alpha   90.00
_cell.angle_beta   90.00
_cell.angle_gamma   90.00
#
_symmetry.space_group_name_H-M   'P 1'
#
loop_
_entity.id
_entity.type
_entity.pdbx_description
1 polymer ?
#
loop_
_entity_poly.entity_id
_entity_poly.type
_entity_poly.pdbx_seq_one_letter_code
_entity_poly.pdbx_strand_id
1 'polypeptide(L)'
;MSYKAKFTWIVAVLATFQTITGFSFPGTALPNSNKVSASVAAIAITPLSVIADETAVSSWYNMLHLDSLGMDQRVFAQAVKGWNKLRSHNRISRENILTIADFSQPSINKRLYVIDLDAGRVLYHTYVAHGRNTGKDKALSYSNRMSSYKSSPGFYLTSTTYNGSNGYSLRLTGLEKGINDNAQRRAIVMHGADYVNESYISSQGYIGRSQGCPAIPLELTMPVINTIKDGSCLFIYTASPSYTSRSTLLR
;
A
#
# COMPACT_ATOMS: atom_id res chain seq x y z
N MET A 1 10.78 3.40 -65.75
CA MET A 1 12.07 2.95 -65.18
C MET A 1 11.82 2.27 -63.84
N SER A 2 12.08 0.97 -63.81
CA SER A 2 12.40 0.05 -62.70
C SER A 2 11.68 0.08 -61.33
N TYR A 3 10.88 -0.97 -61.12
CA TYR A 3 10.39 -1.60 -59.88
C TYR A 3 11.50 -2.38 -59.15
N LYS A 4 11.44 -2.52 -57.81
CA LYS A 4 11.64 -3.77 -56.98
C LYS A 4 11.10 -3.50 -55.57
N ALA A 5 10.04 -4.14 -55.05
CA ALA A 5 9.75 -5.55 -54.73
C ALA A 5 10.18 -5.96 -53.31
N LYS A 6 9.18 -6.27 -52.47
CA LYS A 6 9.25 -6.84 -51.11
C LYS A 6 9.28 -8.37 -51.20
N PHE A 7 10.00 -9.02 -50.28
CA PHE A 7 10.09 -10.49 -50.19
C PHE A 7 9.53 -10.96 -48.84
N THR A 8 8.60 -11.90 -48.89
CA THR A 8 8.01 -12.60 -47.73
C THR A 8 8.20 -14.09 -47.99
N TRP A 9 8.71 -14.85 -47.03
CA TRP A 9 8.93 -16.30 -47.16
C TRP A 9 7.76 -17.06 -46.53
N ILE A 10 7.14 -17.93 -47.33
CA ILE A 10 6.28 -19.04 -46.88
C ILE A 10 7.03 -20.31 -47.28
N VAL A 11 7.32 -21.18 -46.32
CA VAL A 11 7.86 -22.53 -46.59
C VAL A 11 6.80 -23.55 -46.18
N ALA A 12 6.30 -24.28 -47.17
CA ALA A 12 5.47 -25.46 -47.01
C ALA A 12 6.37 -26.69 -46.79
N VAL A 13 6.02 -27.54 -45.83
CA VAL A 13 6.70 -28.83 -45.59
C VAL A 13 5.76 -29.95 -46.01
N LEU A 14 6.18 -30.74 -47.00
CA LEU A 14 5.53 -31.95 -47.46
C LEU A 14 5.67 -33.07 -46.43
N ALA A 15 4.57 -33.78 -46.18
CA ALA A 15 4.54 -35.03 -45.44
C ALA A 15 4.78 -36.21 -46.41
N THR A 16 5.71 -37.10 -46.07
CA THR A 16 5.86 -38.42 -46.70
C THR A 16 5.56 -39.52 -45.69
N PHE A 17 4.59 -40.35 -46.03
CA PHE A 17 4.25 -41.58 -45.32
C PHE A 17 5.22 -42.69 -45.73
N GLN A 18 5.87 -43.33 -44.76
CA GLN A 18 6.47 -44.65 -44.95
C GLN A 18 5.93 -45.62 -43.91
N THR A 19 5.38 -46.73 -44.41
CA THR A 19 4.87 -47.87 -43.65
C THR A 19 6.04 -48.80 -43.33
N ILE A 20 6.31 -49.02 -42.04
CA ILE A 20 7.25 -50.06 -41.59
C ILE A 20 6.44 -51.21 -41.00
N THR A 21 6.56 -52.35 -41.66
CA THR A 21 6.03 -53.66 -41.27
C THR A 21 6.79 -54.25 -40.08
N GLY A 22 6.08 -55.08 -39.32
CA GLY A 22 6.45 -55.55 -37.98
C GLY A 22 7.81 -56.22 -37.82
N PHE A 23 8.37 -56.00 -36.63
CA PHE A 23 9.46 -56.77 -36.04
C PHE A 23 8.99 -57.29 -34.68
N SER A 24 8.95 -58.63 -34.56
CA SER A 24 8.68 -59.35 -33.32
C SER A 24 9.94 -59.35 -32.44
N PHE A 25 9.81 -58.94 -31.19
CA PHE A 25 10.87 -59.07 -30.18
C PHE A 25 10.51 -60.17 -29.16
N PRO A 26 11.45 -61.05 -28.79
CA PRO A 26 11.24 -62.10 -27.81
C PRO A 26 11.25 -61.53 -26.38
N GLY A 27 10.44 -62.16 -25.51
CA GLY A 27 10.25 -61.76 -24.13
C GLY A 27 11.52 -61.84 -23.29
N THR A 28 11.77 -60.76 -22.55
CA THR A 28 12.66 -60.73 -21.39
C THR A 28 11.97 -59.96 -20.26
N ALA A 29 12.26 -60.40 -19.03
CA ALA A 29 11.53 -60.17 -17.80
C ALA A 29 11.19 -58.71 -17.45
N LEU A 30 10.02 -58.51 -16.85
CA LEU A 30 9.59 -57.28 -16.17
C LEU A 30 10.52 -56.93 -15.00
N PRO A 31 11.15 -55.74 -14.98
CA PRO A 31 11.61 -55.15 -13.74
C PRO A 31 10.51 -54.26 -13.16
N ASN A 32 9.98 -54.72 -12.03
CA ASN A 32 9.61 -53.98 -10.84
C ASN A 32 8.99 -52.57 -10.97
N SER A 33 7.78 -52.45 -10.42
CA SER A 33 7.00 -51.22 -10.29
C SER A 33 7.72 -50.16 -9.44
N ASN A 34 8.38 -49.21 -10.10
CA ASN A 34 8.68 -47.92 -9.49
C ASN A 34 7.55 -46.94 -9.82
N LYS A 35 6.73 -46.67 -8.80
CA LYS A 35 5.77 -45.57 -8.78
C LYS A 35 6.52 -44.25 -9.02
N VAL A 36 6.53 -43.76 -10.25
CA VAL A 36 6.81 -42.35 -10.50
C VAL A 36 5.54 -41.59 -10.12
N SER A 37 5.43 -41.23 -8.84
CA SER A 37 4.51 -40.17 -8.42
C SER A 37 4.97 -38.88 -9.06
N ALA A 38 4.40 -38.55 -10.22
CA ALA A 38 4.43 -37.20 -10.73
C ALA A 38 3.62 -36.33 -9.76
N SER A 39 4.33 -35.68 -8.83
CA SER A 39 3.81 -34.54 -8.08
C SER A 39 3.55 -33.42 -9.08
N VAL A 40 2.34 -33.39 -9.65
CA VAL A 40 1.86 -32.22 -10.38
C VAL A 40 1.60 -31.16 -9.31
N ALA A 41 2.56 -30.25 -9.12
CA ALA A 41 2.35 -29.08 -8.29
C ALA A 41 1.12 -28.35 -8.87
N ALA A 42 0.05 -28.26 -8.07
CA ALA A 42 -1.15 -27.54 -8.45
C ALA A 42 -0.77 -26.09 -8.72
N ILE A 43 -0.83 -25.67 -9.99
CA ILE A 43 -0.72 -24.27 -10.37
C ILE A 43 -1.95 -23.60 -9.77
N ALA A 44 -1.76 -22.79 -8.74
CA ALA A 44 -2.84 -21.99 -8.16
C ALA A 44 -3.34 -21.03 -9.24
N ILE A 45 -4.55 -21.27 -9.76
CA ILE A 45 -5.19 -20.39 -10.73
C ILE A 45 -5.67 -19.17 -9.96
N THR A 46 -4.96 -18.05 -10.07
CA THR A 46 -5.39 -16.78 -9.48
C THR A 46 -6.72 -16.35 -10.12
N PRO A 47 -7.74 -15.98 -9.33
CA PRO A 47 -9.03 -15.55 -9.87
C PRO A 47 -8.86 -14.32 -10.77
N LEU A 48 -9.63 -14.26 -11.88
CA LEU A 48 -9.56 -13.15 -12.84
C LEU A 48 -9.81 -11.78 -12.18
N SER A 49 -10.65 -11.73 -11.15
CA SER A 49 -10.91 -10.50 -10.37
C SER A 49 -9.69 -10.02 -9.58
N VAL A 50 -8.85 -10.94 -9.09
CA VAL A 50 -7.61 -10.60 -8.37
C VAL A 50 -6.56 -10.07 -9.34
N ILE A 51 -6.46 -10.68 -10.53
CA ILE A 51 -5.56 -10.21 -11.60
C ILE A 51 -5.99 -8.80 -12.08
N ALA A 52 -7.30 -8.56 -12.23
CA ALA A 52 -7.83 -7.26 -12.60
C ALA A 52 -7.54 -6.17 -11.55
N ASP A 53 -7.63 -6.51 -10.25
CA ASP A 53 -7.32 -5.57 -9.16
C ASP A 53 -5.82 -5.25 -9.09
N GLU A 54 -4.95 -6.26 -9.20
CA GLU A 54 -3.49 -6.05 -9.19
C GLU A 54 -2.99 -5.23 -10.41
N THR A 55 -3.59 -5.46 -11.58
CA THR A 55 -3.26 -4.68 -12.79
C THR A 55 -3.76 -3.24 -12.71
N ALA A 56 -4.95 -3.01 -12.16
CA ALA A 56 -5.48 -1.66 -11.91
C ALA A 56 -4.62 -0.87 -10.91
N VAL A 57 -4.25 -1.50 -9.78
CA VAL A 57 -3.37 -0.89 -8.77
C VAL A 57 -2.02 -0.53 -9.38
N SER A 58 -1.43 -1.43 -10.18
CA SER A 58 -0.15 -1.17 -10.85
C SER A 58 -0.25 -0.04 -11.87
N SER A 59 -1.36 0.05 -12.61
CA SER A 59 -1.62 1.15 -13.53
C SER A 59 -1.72 2.49 -12.81
N TRP A 60 -2.49 2.57 -11.71
CA TRP A 60 -2.58 3.77 -10.90
C TRP A 60 -1.23 4.16 -10.29
N TYR A 61 -0.48 3.19 -9.78
CA TYR A 61 0.84 3.43 -9.22
C TYR A 61 1.80 4.11 -10.21
N ASN A 62 1.82 3.59 -11.45
CA ASN A 62 2.65 4.14 -12.53
C ASN A 62 2.14 5.51 -13.00
N MET A 63 0.82 5.67 -13.17
CA MET A 63 0.20 6.93 -13.61
C MET A 63 0.45 8.07 -12.61
N LEU A 64 0.46 7.76 -11.32
CA LEU A 64 0.72 8.70 -10.24
C LEU A 64 2.22 8.97 -10.02
N HIS A 65 3.12 8.27 -10.75
CA HIS A 65 4.57 8.34 -10.59
C HIS A 65 5.04 8.14 -9.13
N LEU A 66 4.39 7.23 -8.41
CA LEU A 66 4.60 7.05 -6.97
C LEU A 66 6.00 6.52 -6.62
N ASP A 67 6.63 5.78 -7.52
CA ASP A 67 8.02 5.34 -7.42
C ASP A 67 8.99 6.52 -7.32
N SER A 68 8.81 7.54 -8.16
CA SER A 68 9.64 8.75 -8.18
C SER A 68 9.50 9.58 -6.90
N LEU A 69 8.38 9.42 -6.19
CA LEU A 69 8.11 10.05 -4.90
C LEU A 69 8.56 9.20 -3.70
N GLY A 70 9.08 7.99 -3.92
CA GLY A 70 9.59 7.11 -2.87
C GLY A 70 8.53 6.24 -2.19
N MET A 71 7.34 6.09 -2.76
CA MET A 71 6.31 5.17 -2.27
C MET A 71 6.56 3.75 -2.80
N ASP A 72 6.60 2.74 -1.92
CA ASP A 72 6.69 1.34 -2.34
C ASP A 72 5.33 0.84 -2.88
N GLN A 73 5.34 0.16 -4.02
CA GLN A 73 4.13 -0.34 -4.69
C GLN A 73 3.27 -1.24 -3.80
N ARG A 74 3.89 -2.03 -2.91
CA ARG A 74 3.17 -2.90 -1.96
C ARG A 74 2.44 -2.09 -0.90
N VAL A 75 3.00 -0.95 -0.49
CA VAL A 75 2.36 -0.03 0.47
C VAL A 75 1.14 0.60 -0.17
N PHE A 76 1.27 1.09 -1.41
CA PHE A 76 0.15 1.62 -2.17
C PHE A 76 -0.94 0.56 -2.40
N ALA A 77 -0.56 -0.66 -2.79
CA ALA A 77 -1.50 -1.76 -2.99
C ALA A 77 -2.29 -2.09 -1.71
N GLN A 78 -1.63 -2.13 -0.54
CA GLN A 78 -2.31 -2.33 0.74
C GLN A 78 -3.26 -1.18 1.08
N ALA A 79 -2.85 0.06 0.81
CA ALA A 79 -3.69 1.24 1.02
C ALA A 79 -4.97 1.16 0.17
N VAL A 80 -4.84 0.86 -1.13
CA VAL A 80 -5.96 0.70 -2.06
C VAL A 80 -6.84 -0.49 -1.66
N LYS A 81 -6.26 -1.63 -1.26
CA LYS A 81 -7.02 -2.81 -0.79
C LYS A 81 -7.94 -2.45 0.38
N GLY A 82 -7.40 -1.83 1.43
CA GLY A 82 -8.21 -1.45 2.60
C GLY A 82 -9.20 -0.32 2.29
N TRP A 83 -8.82 0.64 1.45
CA TRP A 83 -9.73 1.68 0.95
C TRP A 83 -10.91 1.08 0.19
N ASN A 84 -10.68 0.17 -0.76
CA ASN A 84 -11.72 -0.54 -1.50
C ASN A 84 -12.67 -1.29 -0.57
N LYS A 85 -12.15 -1.94 0.47
CA LYS A 85 -12.97 -2.64 1.47
C LYS A 85 -13.80 -1.68 2.32
N LEU A 86 -13.26 -0.52 2.68
CA LEU A 86 -14.03 0.50 3.42
C LEU A 86 -15.13 1.10 2.53
N ARG A 87 -14.80 1.38 1.28
CA ARG A 87 -15.71 1.87 0.25
C ARG A 87 -16.89 0.91 0.04
N SER A 88 -16.63 -0.36 -0.22
CA SER A 88 -17.67 -1.36 -0.48
C SER A 88 -18.62 -1.60 0.69
N HIS A 89 -18.22 -1.26 1.92
CA HIS A 89 -19.04 -1.32 3.12
C HIS A 89 -19.61 0.05 3.54
N ASN A 90 -19.55 1.08 2.69
CA ASN A 90 -20.03 2.44 2.98
C ASN A 90 -19.44 3.04 4.28
N ARG A 91 -18.18 2.75 4.58
CA ARG A 91 -17.49 3.19 5.81
C ARG A 91 -16.76 4.52 5.66
N ILE A 92 -16.63 5.02 4.43
CA ILE A 92 -16.04 6.32 4.07
C ILE A 92 -17.05 7.05 3.18
N SER A 93 -17.08 8.38 3.26
CA SER A 93 -17.99 9.23 2.47
C SER A 93 -17.25 9.97 1.36
N ARG A 94 -15.96 10.21 1.55
CA ARG A 94 -15.08 10.81 0.55
C ARG A 94 -14.22 9.74 -0.09
N GLU A 95 -14.80 9.06 -1.07
CA GLU A 95 -14.15 7.94 -1.75
C GLU A 95 -12.96 8.39 -2.60
N ASN A 96 -13.01 9.58 -3.20
CA ASN A 96 -11.96 10.04 -4.11
C ASN A 96 -10.62 10.38 -3.45
N ILE A 97 -10.57 10.55 -2.11
CA ILE A 97 -9.35 10.96 -1.40
C ILE A 97 -8.80 9.79 -0.57
N LEU A 98 -7.54 9.45 -0.82
CA LEU A 98 -6.76 8.51 -0.04
C LEU A 98 -5.52 9.19 0.52
N THR A 99 -5.37 9.17 1.84
CA THR A 99 -4.16 9.65 2.52
C THR A 99 -3.35 8.46 3.02
N ILE A 100 -2.05 8.44 2.74
CA ILE A 100 -1.12 7.40 3.16
C ILE A 100 0.02 8.04 3.95
N ALA A 101 0.22 7.61 5.18
CA ALA A 101 1.39 7.93 5.99
C ALA A 101 2.27 6.68 6.09
N ASP A 102 3.38 6.65 5.35
CA ASP A 102 4.30 5.52 5.33
C ASP A 102 5.32 5.63 6.46
N PHE A 103 4.98 5.07 7.62
CA PHE A 103 5.87 5.10 8.79
C PHE A 103 7.01 4.07 8.72
N SER A 104 7.10 3.25 7.66
CA SER A 104 8.28 2.43 7.41
C SER A 104 9.47 3.25 6.92
N GLN A 105 9.23 4.41 6.31
CA GLN A 105 10.25 5.35 5.88
C GLN A 105 10.80 6.18 7.05
N PRO A 106 12.08 6.62 7.00
CA PRO A 106 12.62 7.61 7.92
C PRO A 106 11.79 8.89 7.96
N SER A 107 11.72 9.55 9.12
CA SER A 107 10.96 10.79 9.31
C SER A 107 11.56 12.00 8.59
N ILE A 108 12.80 11.89 8.13
CA ILE A 108 13.47 12.86 7.25
C ILE A 108 12.98 12.81 5.80
N ASN A 109 12.22 11.77 5.43
CA ASN A 109 11.61 11.68 4.12
C ASN A 109 10.23 12.31 4.15
N LYS A 110 9.84 12.92 3.02
CA LYS A 110 8.43 13.20 2.75
C LYS A 110 7.75 11.85 2.62
N ARG A 111 6.87 11.52 3.57
CA ARG A 111 6.28 10.18 3.74
C ARG A 111 4.77 10.23 4.00
N LEU A 112 4.16 11.41 3.84
CA LEU A 112 2.73 11.61 3.76
C LEU A 112 2.35 11.89 2.32
N TYR A 113 1.39 11.14 1.81
CA TYR A 113 0.87 11.22 0.46
C TYR A 113 -0.63 11.44 0.54
N VAL A 114 -1.14 12.49 -0.08
CA VAL A 114 -2.58 12.72 -0.23
C VAL A 114 -2.88 12.61 -1.72
N ILE A 115 -3.73 11.67 -2.08
CA ILE A 115 -3.97 11.27 -3.47
C ILE A 115 -5.45 11.51 -3.79
N ASP A 116 -5.68 12.17 -4.93
CA ASP A 116 -6.99 12.27 -5.57
C ASP A 116 -7.08 11.14 -6.61
N LEU A 117 -7.79 10.07 -6.26
CA LEU A 117 -7.89 8.85 -7.06
C LEU A 117 -8.69 9.09 -8.34
N ASP A 118 -9.71 9.94 -8.29
CA ASP A 118 -10.54 10.27 -9.46
C ASP A 118 -9.76 11.14 -10.45
N ALA A 119 -9.00 12.12 -9.94
CA ALA A 119 -8.17 12.99 -10.77
C ALA A 119 -6.83 12.37 -11.15
N GLY A 120 -6.47 11.19 -10.62
CA GLY A 120 -5.22 10.50 -10.91
C GLY A 120 -3.97 11.32 -10.58
N ARG A 121 -3.97 12.06 -9.46
CA ARG A 121 -2.82 12.91 -9.06
C ARG A 121 -2.53 12.91 -7.56
N VAL A 122 -1.27 13.12 -7.22
CA VAL A 122 -0.83 13.38 -5.84
C VAL A 122 -1.04 14.86 -5.53
N LEU A 123 -1.89 15.16 -4.54
CA LEU A 123 -2.19 16.51 -4.07
C LEU A 123 -1.11 17.05 -3.13
N TYR A 124 -0.61 16.19 -2.24
CA TYR A 124 0.43 16.53 -1.28
C TYR A 124 1.41 15.37 -1.13
N HIS A 125 2.70 15.71 -1.13
CA HIS A 125 3.80 14.82 -0.76
C HIS A 125 4.69 15.56 0.24
N THR A 126 4.58 15.23 1.53
CA THR A 126 5.16 16.04 2.61
C THR A 126 5.58 15.23 3.84
N TYR A 127 6.14 15.91 4.85
CA TYR A 127 6.56 15.32 6.11
C TYR A 127 5.38 14.94 7.00
N VAL A 128 5.57 13.90 7.83
CA VAL A 128 4.65 13.56 8.91
C VAL A 128 5.40 12.92 10.08
N ALA A 129 5.20 13.46 11.28
CA ALA A 129 5.78 12.96 12.52
C ALA A 129 4.92 11.86 13.14
N HIS A 130 5.59 10.95 13.84
CA HIS A 130 4.97 9.90 14.65
C HIS A 130 5.15 10.20 16.16
N GLY A 131 4.55 9.39 17.03
CA GLY A 131 4.65 9.53 18.48
C GLY A 131 6.05 9.23 19.03
N ARG A 132 6.53 10.01 20.01
CA ARG A 132 7.90 9.95 20.54
C ARG A 132 8.40 8.59 21.01
N ASN A 133 7.49 7.72 21.46
CA ASN A 133 7.84 6.37 21.91
C ASN A 133 7.77 5.33 20.79
N THR A 134 7.38 5.72 19.58
CA THR A 134 7.31 4.82 18.41
C THR A 134 8.68 4.59 17.77
N GLY A 135 9.57 5.56 17.91
CA GLY A 135 10.95 5.48 17.49
C GLY A 135 11.59 6.87 17.43
N LYS A 136 12.77 6.96 16.81
CA LYS A 136 13.53 8.21 16.68
C LYS A 136 13.30 8.81 15.29
N ASP A 137 14.07 8.36 14.30
CA ASP A 137 13.90 8.68 12.89
C ASP A 137 12.88 7.75 12.22
N LYS A 138 12.98 6.44 12.49
CA LYS A 138 12.04 5.41 12.00
C LYS A 138 11.03 5.02 13.06
N ALA A 139 9.83 4.65 12.64
CA ALA A 139 8.79 4.16 13.52
C ALA A 139 8.83 2.63 13.63
N LEU A 140 9.28 2.13 14.77
CA LEU A 140 9.62 0.70 14.97
C LEU A 140 8.64 -0.01 15.91
N SER A 141 7.97 0.71 16.81
CA SER A 141 7.10 0.12 17.82
C SER A 141 5.80 0.89 17.96
N TYR A 142 4.67 0.20 17.93
CA TYR A 142 3.36 0.83 17.92
C TYR A 142 2.55 0.44 19.16
N SER A 143 1.53 1.23 19.49
CA SER A 143 0.62 0.88 20.57
C SER A 143 -0.75 1.50 20.38
N ASN A 144 -1.75 0.77 20.84
CA ASN A 144 -3.13 1.22 20.95
C ASN A 144 -3.53 1.55 22.40
N ARG A 145 -2.56 1.55 23.34
CA ARG A 145 -2.81 1.81 24.77
C ARG A 145 -2.83 3.30 25.08
N MET A 146 -3.66 3.67 26.05
CA MET A 146 -3.68 5.00 26.67
C MET A 146 -2.29 5.39 27.17
N SER A 147 -1.95 6.68 27.05
CA SER A 147 -0.70 7.28 27.56
C SER A 147 0.61 6.60 27.13
N SER A 148 0.59 5.78 26.06
CA SER A 148 1.78 5.10 25.55
C SER A 148 2.74 6.03 24.81
N TYR A 149 2.24 7.18 24.34
CA TYR A 149 2.92 8.12 23.45
C TYR A 149 3.46 7.51 22.15
N LYS A 150 2.90 6.37 21.75
CA LYS A 150 3.20 5.69 20.48
C LYS A 150 2.06 5.94 19.49
N SER A 151 2.37 6.05 18.21
CA SER A 151 1.36 5.94 17.16
C SER A 151 0.82 4.51 17.08
N SER A 152 -0.41 4.36 16.56
CA SER A 152 -0.98 3.08 16.15
C SER A 152 -1.08 3.06 14.62
N PRO A 153 -0.80 1.92 13.96
CA PRO A 153 -0.93 1.80 12.50
C PRO A 153 -2.39 1.55 12.11
N GLY A 154 -2.62 1.37 10.82
CA GLY A 154 -3.89 0.91 10.28
C GLY A 154 -4.74 2.00 9.67
N PHE A 155 -6.00 1.67 9.41
CA PHE A 155 -6.93 2.56 8.74
C PHE A 155 -7.72 3.42 9.72
N TYR A 156 -7.88 4.68 9.33
CA TYR A 156 -8.58 5.71 10.07
C TYR A 156 -9.62 6.38 9.17
N LEU A 157 -10.76 6.70 9.74
CA LEU A 157 -11.75 7.61 9.16
C LEU A 157 -11.46 9.02 9.65
N THR A 158 -11.29 9.95 8.71
CA THR A 158 -11.23 11.38 9.03
C THR A 158 -12.62 11.92 9.33
N SER A 159 -12.74 12.85 10.26
CA SER A 159 -14.03 13.39 10.69
C SER A 159 -14.02 14.92 10.69
N THR A 160 -14.72 15.52 11.65
CA THR A 160 -14.79 16.97 11.82
C THR A 160 -13.48 17.55 12.37
N THR A 161 -13.32 18.85 12.18
CA THR A 161 -12.20 19.61 12.70
C THR A 161 -12.58 20.34 13.98
N TYR A 162 -11.57 20.76 14.74
CA TYR A 162 -11.73 21.64 15.89
C TYR A 162 -10.44 22.43 16.11
N ASN A 163 -10.54 23.51 16.88
CA ASN A 163 -9.38 24.26 17.35
C ASN A 163 -9.09 23.88 18.81
N GLY A 164 -7.89 23.38 19.09
CA GLY A 164 -7.45 23.00 20.43
C GLY A 164 -6.05 23.51 20.74
N SER A 165 -5.38 22.91 21.72
CA SER A 165 -4.01 23.29 22.12
C SER A 165 -2.97 23.15 21.00
N ASN A 166 -3.23 22.28 20.02
CA ASN A 166 -2.38 22.10 18.83
C ASN A 166 -2.88 22.93 17.62
N GLY A 167 -3.77 23.90 17.85
CA GLY A 167 -4.41 24.67 16.79
C GLY A 167 -5.45 23.86 16.00
N TYR A 168 -5.58 24.19 14.71
CA TYR A 168 -6.51 23.54 13.79
C TYR A 168 -6.19 22.04 13.65
N SER A 169 -7.10 21.19 14.13
CA SER A 169 -6.89 19.76 14.27
C SER A 169 -8.03 18.96 13.66
N LEU A 170 -7.70 17.82 13.07
CA LEU A 170 -8.63 16.87 12.45
C LEU A 170 -8.83 15.65 13.33
N ARG A 171 -10.09 15.36 13.70
CA ARG A 171 -10.43 14.16 14.46
C ARG A 171 -10.25 12.90 13.62
N LEU A 172 -9.66 11.88 14.22
CA LEU A 172 -9.42 10.59 13.59
C LEU A 172 -10.13 9.48 14.37
N THR A 173 -10.83 8.60 13.64
CA THR A 173 -11.47 7.40 14.21
C THR A 173 -10.74 6.17 13.70
N GLY A 174 -10.13 5.40 14.59
CA GLY A 174 -9.51 4.13 14.21
C GLY A 174 -10.56 3.09 13.85
N LEU A 175 -10.36 2.38 12.73
CA LEU A 175 -11.33 1.46 12.16
C LEU A 175 -11.05 -0.01 12.46
N GLU A 176 -9.95 -0.31 13.16
CA GLU A 176 -9.47 -1.67 13.36
C GLU A 176 -9.37 -2.03 14.85
N LYS A 177 -10.26 -2.95 15.27
CA LYS A 177 -10.41 -3.40 16.66
C LYS A 177 -9.09 -3.97 17.19
N GLY A 178 -8.66 -3.50 18.37
CA GLY A 178 -7.41 -3.92 19.00
C GLY A 178 -6.13 -3.42 18.31
N ILE A 179 -6.23 -2.67 17.20
CA ILE A 179 -5.07 -2.10 16.48
C ILE A 179 -5.04 -0.58 16.66
N ASN A 180 -6.15 0.11 16.38
CA ASN A 180 -6.24 1.57 16.50
C ASN A 180 -7.61 2.07 17.02
N ASP A 181 -8.52 1.18 17.40
CA ASP A 181 -9.85 1.51 17.93
C ASP A 181 -9.89 2.38 19.20
N ASN A 182 -8.75 2.58 19.89
CA ASN A 182 -8.66 3.55 20.99
C ASN A 182 -8.31 4.98 20.52
N ALA A 183 -8.14 5.24 19.23
CA ALA A 183 -7.64 6.52 18.71
C ALA A 183 -8.36 7.74 19.28
N GLN A 184 -9.70 7.76 19.26
CA GLN A 184 -10.49 8.86 19.80
C GLN A 184 -10.32 9.01 21.32
N ARG A 185 -10.39 7.90 22.07
CA ARG A 185 -10.17 7.89 23.54
C ARG A 185 -8.78 8.41 23.90
N ARG A 186 -7.79 8.16 23.05
CA ARG A 186 -6.40 8.60 23.17
C ARG A 186 -6.17 10.02 22.65
N ALA A 187 -7.22 10.73 22.23
CA ALA A 187 -7.15 12.05 21.60
C ALA A 187 -6.18 12.11 20.40
N ILE A 188 -6.12 11.02 19.61
CA ILE A 188 -5.31 10.98 18.39
C ILE A 188 -6.02 11.76 17.28
N VAL A 189 -5.32 12.78 16.77
CA VAL A 189 -5.79 13.73 15.76
C VAL A 189 -4.67 14.00 14.76
N MET A 190 -4.99 14.48 13.56
CA MET A 190 -3.97 15.11 12.71
C MET A 190 -3.91 16.61 13.01
N HIS A 191 -2.70 17.16 13.18
CA HIS A 191 -2.50 18.57 13.50
C HIS A 191 -1.19 19.10 12.94
N GLY A 192 -1.05 20.42 12.90
CA GLY A 192 0.20 21.11 12.57
C GLY A 192 1.19 21.12 13.72
N ALA A 193 2.48 21.10 13.43
CA ALA A 193 3.52 21.27 14.43
C ALA A 193 4.72 22.04 13.87
N ASP A 194 5.23 22.98 14.67
CA ASP A 194 6.44 23.75 14.39
C ASP A 194 7.69 22.89 14.34
N TYR A 195 7.68 21.72 14.98
CA TYR A 195 8.78 20.75 14.96
C TYR A 195 8.80 19.84 13.73
N VAL A 196 7.90 20.04 12.76
CA VAL A 196 7.84 19.25 11.51
C VAL A 196 8.33 20.12 10.35
N ASN A 197 9.64 20.32 10.27
CA ASN A 197 10.28 21.10 9.21
C ASN A 197 11.74 20.66 8.99
N GLU A 198 12.38 21.21 7.96
CA GLU A 198 13.76 20.88 7.58
C GLU A 198 14.80 21.40 8.58
N SER A 199 14.56 22.49 9.32
CA SER A 199 15.52 23.00 10.31
C SER A 199 15.70 22.04 11.50
N TYR A 200 14.63 21.34 11.91
CA TYR A 200 14.73 20.22 12.85
C TYR A 200 15.52 19.05 12.27
N ILE A 201 15.35 18.74 10.99
CA ILE A 201 16.17 17.70 10.33
C ILE A 201 17.65 18.10 10.35
N SER A 202 17.99 19.33 10.00
CA SER A 202 19.37 19.81 9.98
C SER A 202 20.03 19.84 11.37
N SER A 203 19.28 20.19 12.41
CA SER A 203 19.82 20.36 13.77
C SER A 203 20.01 19.05 14.54
N GLN A 204 19.13 18.06 14.35
CA GLN A 204 19.16 16.81 15.14
C GLN A 204 19.05 15.52 14.32
N GLY A 205 18.93 15.62 12.99
CA GLY A 205 18.90 14.49 12.06
C GLY A 205 17.52 13.83 11.87
N TYR A 206 16.45 14.41 12.43
CA TYR A 206 15.07 13.92 12.30
C TYR A 206 14.06 15.03 12.65
N ILE A 207 12.86 15.01 12.06
CA ILE A 207 11.76 15.90 12.51
C ILE A 207 11.36 15.58 13.95
N GLY A 208 10.74 16.54 14.65
CA GLY A 208 10.20 16.31 15.99
C GLY A 208 9.12 15.21 16.04
N ARG A 209 8.69 14.87 17.26
CA ARG A 209 7.79 13.74 17.52
C ARG A 209 6.66 14.16 18.43
N SER A 210 5.45 13.70 18.12
CA SER A 210 4.24 14.01 18.87
C SER A 210 4.05 13.06 20.07
N GLN A 211 2.88 13.10 20.71
CA GLN A 211 2.48 12.10 21.71
C GLN A 211 1.63 10.95 21.11
N GLY A 212 1.70 10.74 19.80
CA GLY A 212 1.01 9.64 19.10
C GLY A 212 0.27 10.09 17.83
N CYS A 213 -0.09 11.37 17.76
CA CYS A 213 -0.74 12.01 16.63
C CYS A 213 0.14 12.04 15.38
N PRO A 214 -0.39 11.81 14.17
CA PRO A 214 0.28 12.23 12.95
C PRO A 214 0.34 13.77 12.90
N ALA A 215 1.53 14.34 13.05
CA ALA A 215 1.71 15.80 12.95
C ALA A 215 2.38 16.18 11.63
N ILE A 216 1.91 17.24 10.98
CA ILE A 216 2.36 17.71 9.66
C ILE A 216 2.95 19.12 9.74
N PRO A 217 3.66 19.60 8.70
CA PRO A 217 4.20 20.96 8.69
C PRO A 217 3.11 22.00 8.94
N LEU A 218 3.43 23.01 9.76
CA LEU A 218 2.46 23.99 10.24
C LEU A 218 1.77 24.72 9.08
N GLU A 219 2.53 25.11 8.06
CA GLU A 219 2.08 25.79 6.86
C GLU A 219 1.16 24.94 5.97
N LEU A 220 1.23 23.61 6.08
CA LEU A 220 0.37 22.68 5.33
C LEU A 220 -0.87 22.24 6.12
N THR A 221 -1.01 22.66 7.38
CA THR A 221 -2.06 22.19 8.29
C THR A 221 -3.46 22.40 7.71
N MET A 222 -3.82 23.65 7.40
CA MET A 222 -5.12 23.98 6.84
C MET A 222 -5.37 23.34 5.46
N PRO A 223 -4.48 23.47 4.45
CA PRO A 223 -4.75 22.91 3.13
C PRO A 223 -4.88 21.38 3.14
N VAL A 224 -4.01 20.67 3.87
CA VAL A 224 -4.10 19.20 3.98
C VAL A 224 -5.37 18.79 4.72
N ILE A 225 -5.62 19.34 5.92
CA ILE A 225 -6.80 18.96 6.71
C ILE A 225 -8.10 19.24 5.94
N ASN A 226 -8.22 20.39 5.29
CA ASN A 226 -9.42 20.71 4.51
C ASN A 226 -9.62 19.80 3.29
N THR A 227 -8.54 19.27 2.73
CA THR A 227 -8.61 18.30 1.62
C THR A 227 -9.13 16.95 2.10
N ILE A 228 -8.72 16.51 3.30
CA ILE A 228 -8.95 15.14 3.77
C ILE A 228 -10.08 15.02 4.80
N LYS A 229 -10.63 16.10 5.35
CA LYS A 229 -11.69 16.04 6.37
C LYS A 229 -13.00 15.44 5.82
N ASP A 230 -13.97 15.26 6.72
CA ASP A 230 -15.35 14.90 6.36
C ASP A 230 -15.50 13.53 5.69
N GLY A 231 -14.76 12.53 6.17
CA GLY A 231 -15.04 11.13 5.87
C GLY A 231 -14.14 10.49 4.80
N SER A 232 -12.90 10.96 4.62
CA SER A 232 -11.91 10.30 3.77
C SER A 232 -11.12 9.22 4.53
N CYS A 233 -10.35 8.44 3.77
CA CYS A 233 -9.51 7.38 4.30
C CYS A 233 -8.09 7.88 4.59
N LEU A 234 -7.63 7.68 5.83
CA LEU A 234 -6.22 7.80 6.20
C LEU A 234 -5.67 6.42 6.55
N PHE A 235 -4.59 6.01 5.89
CA PHE A 235 -3.87 4.79 6.17
C PHE A 235 -2.49 5.09 6.75
N ILE A 236 -2.23 4.67 7.98
CA ILE A 236 -0.89 4.72 8.59
C ILE A 236 -0.25 3.34 8.40
N TYR A 237 0.66 3.25 7.42
CA TYR A 237 1.35 2.02 7.09
C TYR A 237 2.51 1.72 8.05
N THR A 238 2.72 0.43 8.31
CA THR A 238 3.93 -0.08 8.96
C THR A 238 4.35 -1.39 8.32
N ALA A 239 5.66 -1.64 8.24
CA ALA A 239 6.21 -2.92 7.78
C ALA A 239 6.12 -4.05 8.83
N SER A 240 5.39 -3.84 9.95
CA SER A 240 5.25 -4.84 11.00
C SER A 240 4.41 -6.05 10.56
N PRO A 241 4.97 -7.28 10.53
CA PRO A 241 4.19 -8.48 10.19
C PRO A 241 3.04 -8.75 11.16
N SER A 242 3.17 -8.32 12.42
CA SER A 242 2.12 -8.41 13.44
C SER A 242 0.91 -7.52 13.14
N TYR A 243 1.11 -6.41 12.42
CA TYR A 243 0.00 -5.59 11.94
C TYR A 243 -0.69 -6.28 10.76
N THR A 244 0.05 -6.64 9.71
CA THR A 244 -0.52 -7.25 8.49
C THR A 244 -1.31 -8.53 8.79
N SER A 245 -0.84 -9.36 9.73
CA SER A 245 -1.54 -10.60 10.10
C SER A 245 -2.84 -10.39 10.88
N ARG A 246 -2.98 -9.26 11.58
CA ARG A 246 -4.16 -8.95 12.41
C ARG A 246 -5.15 -7.99 11.75
N SER A 247 -4.72 -7.24 10.73
CA SER A 247 -5.57 -6.27 10.05
C SER A 247 -6.74 -6.97 9.36
N THR A 248 -7.95 -6.65 9.78
CA THR A 248 -9.17 -7.14 9.12
C THR A 248 -9.40 -6.49 7.77
N LEU A 249 -8.73 -5.37 7.47
CA LEU A 249 -8.87 -4.65 6.21
C LEU A 249 -7.86 -5.10 5.15
N LEU A 250 -6.72 -5.68 5.56
CA LEU A 250 -5.73 -6.25 4.66
C LEU A 250 -5.88 -7.76 4.44
N ARG A 251 -6.75 -8.42 5.21
CA ARG A 251 -7.15 -9.82 4.98
C ARG A 251 -8.29 -9.88 3.98
#